data_AF-A0A536A5X2-F1
#
_entry.id   AF-A0A536A5X2-F1
#
_cell.length_a   1.000
_cell.length_b   1.000
_cell.length_c   1.000
_cell.angle_alpha   90.00
_cell.angle_beta   90.00
_cell.angle_gamma   90.00
#
_symmetry.space_group_name_H-M   'P 1'
#
loop_
_entity.id
_entity.type
_entity.pdbx_description
1 polymer ?
#
loop_
_entity_poly.entity_id
_entity_poly.type
_entity_poly.pdbx_seq_one_letter_code
_entity_poly.pdbx_strand_id
1 'polypeptide(L)'
;MAIDRSVVEKAASLARIALTPQEVERFTGQLSVVLEAVKRLGEVDTEKVSPTASVLPVANVMRDDVARPGLTPDEVFANVPRGGRDGEFFRVQQALEERP
;
A
#
# COMPACT_ATOMS: atom_id res chain seq x y z
N MET A 1 -22.52 -7.73 2.69
CA MET A 1 -22.16 -6.30 2.61
C MET A 1 -22.08 -5.95 1.14
N ALA A 2 -22.85 -4.97 0.67
CA ALA A 2 -22.76 -4.51 -0.72
C ALA A 2 -21.60 -3.52 -0.83
N ILE A 3 -20.79 -3.63 -1.89
CA ILE A 3 -19.81 -2.59 -2.23
C ILE A 3 -20.58 -1.50 -2.96
N ASP A 4 -20.55 -0.30 -2.41
CA ASP A 4 -21.05 0.91 -3.07
C ASP A 4 -19.90 1.86 -3.40
N ARG A 5 -20.23 2.93 -4.12
CA ARG A 5 -19.25 3.92 -4.58
C ARG A 5 -18.45 4.54 -3.43
N SER A 6 -19.09 4.78 -2.28
CA SER A 6 -18.43 5.40 -1.13
C SER A 6 -17.33 4.51 -0.55
N VAL A 7 -17.54 3.19 -0.57
CA VAL A 7 -16.54 2.21 -0.13
C VAL A 7 -15.34 2.20 -1.08
N VAL A 8 -15.57 2.28 -2.39
CA VAL A 8 -14.50 2.35 -3.40
C VAL A 8 -13.69 3.63 -3.26
N GLU A 9 -14.35 4.77 -3.10
CA GLU A 9 -13.71 6.07 -2.91
C GLU A 9 -12.88 6.09 -1.61
N LYS A 10 -13.41 5.54 -0.52
CA LYS A 10 -12.67 5.42 0.74
C LYS A 10 -11.43 4.54 0.61
N ALA A 11 -11.56 3.38 -0.05
CA ALA A 11 -10.42 2.49 -0.29
C ALA A 11 -9.35 3.17 -1.15
N ALA A 12 -9.75 3.90 -2.19
CA ALA A 12 -8.84 4.65 -3.05
C ALA A 12 -8.10 5.76 -2.28
N SER A 13 -8.79 6.48 -1.40
CA SER A 13 -8.18 7.50 -0.54
C SER A 13 -7.12 6.92 0.42
N LEU A 14 -7.42 5.77 1.04
CA LEU A 14 -6.46 5.04 1.88
C LEU A 14 -5.23 4.57 1.09
N ALA A 15 -5.44 4.15 -0.17
CA ALA A 15 -4.38 3.72 -1.08
C ALA A 15 -3.66 4.87 -1.81
N ARG A 16 -4.06 6.14 -1.61
CA ARG A 16 -3.56 7.33 -2.33
C ARG A 16 -3.72 7.22 -3.87
N ILE A 17 -4.83 6.63 -4.31
CA ILE A 17 -5.18 6.50 -5.73
C ILE A 17 -6.29 7.50 -6.06
N ALA A 18 -6.01 8.41 -7.00
CA ALA A 18 -7.04 9.29 -7.55
C ALA A 18 -7.82 8.54 -8.64
N LEU A 19 -9.13 8.38 -8.44
CA LEU A 19 -10.03 7.71 -9.38
C LEU A 19 -10.94 8.71 -10.08
N THR A 20 -11.17 8.49 -11.37
CA THR A 20 -12.21 9.18 -12.13
C THR A 20 -13.60 8.64 -11.78
N PRO A 21 -14.69 9.41 -12.00
CA PRO A 21 -16.04 8.93 -11.73
C PRO A 21 -16.39 7.63 -12.48
N GLN A 22 -15.88 7.47 -13.71
CA GLN A 22 -16.07 6.28 -14.53
C GLN A 22 -15.32 5.07 -13.96
N GLU A 23 -14.12 5.27 -13.41
CA GLU A 23 -13.37 4.21 -12.73
C GLU A 23 -14.06 3.78 -11.43
N VAL A 24 -14.63 4.72 -10.67
CA VAL A 24 -15.40 4.40 -9.45
C VAL A 24 -16.59 3.48 -9.79
N GLU A 25 -17.35 3.80 -10.83
CA GLU A 25 -18.49 2.98 -11.26
C GLU A 25 -18.02 1.57 -11.70
N ARG A 26 -16.99 1.51 -12.54
CA ARG A 26 -16.40 0.25 -13.00
C ARG A 26 -15.91 -0.60 -11.84
N PHE A 27 -15.14 -0.02 -10.91
CA PHE A 27 -14.55 -0.74 -9.79
C PHE A 27 -15.58 -1.17 -8.75
N THR A 28 -16.70 -0.44 -8.61
CA THR A 28 -17.82 -0.88 -7.76
C THR A 28 -18.33 -2.26 -8.21
N GLY A 29 -18.55 -2.44 -9.52
CA GLY A 29 -18.97 -3.73 -10.08
C GLY A 29 -17.90 -4.81 -9.97
N GLN A 30 -16.65 -4.49 -10.36
CA GLN A 30 -15.56 -5.46 -10.34
C GLN A 30 -15.21 -5.96 -8.93
N LEU A 31 -15.14 -5.05 -7.95
CA LEU A 31 -14.83 -5.41 -6.56
C LEU A 31 -15.96 -6.23 -5.92
N SER A 32 -17.22 -5.98 -6.31
CA SER A 32 -18.35 -6.81 -5.88
C SER A 32 -18.14 -8.27 -6.30
N VAL A 33 -17.76 -8.52 -7.56
CA VAL A 33 -17.48 -9.88 -8.07
C VAL A 33 -16.32 -10.54 -7.32
N VAL A 34 -15.23 -9.80 -7.08
CA VAL A 34 -14.07 -10.31 -6.34
C VAL A 34 -14.44 -10.71 -4.92
N LEU A 35 -15.22 -9.88 -4.21
CA LEU A 35 -15.63 -10.20 -2.85
C LEU A 35 -16.63 -11.35 -2.78
N GLU A 36 -17.52 -11.51 -3.76
CA GLU A 36 -18.34 -12.73 -3.85
C GLU A 36 -17.48 -13.99 -4.01
N ALA A 37 -16.38 -13.92 -4.77
CA ALA A 37 -15.45 -15.04 -4.87
C ALA A 37 -14.73 -15.32 -3.54
N VAL A 38 -14.32 -14.27 -2.81
CA VAL A 38 -13.65 -14.39 -1.50
C VAL A 38 -14.58 -14.96 -0.42
N LYS A 39 -15.89 -14.68 -0.46
CA LYS A 39 -16.87 -15.21 0.50
C LYS A 39 -16.89 -16.75 0.56
N ARG A 40 -16.53 -17.43 -0.53
CA ARG A 40 -16.43 -18.89 -0.57
C ARG A 40 -15.43 -19.44 0.44
N LEU A 41 -14.41 -18.65 0.82
CA LEU A 41 -13.45 -19.04 1.86
C LEU A 41 -14.10 -19.16 3.25
N GLY A 42 -15.23 -18.49 3.49
CA GLY A 42 -15.97 -18.58 4.74
C GLY A 42 -16.73 -19.90 4.94
N GLU A 43 -16.78 -20.76 3.92
CA GLU A 43 -17.38 -22.11 4.01
C GLU A 43 -16.45 -23.11 4.72
N VAL A 44 -15.17 -22.76 4.90
CA VAL A 44 -14.15 -23.60 5.51
C VAL A 44 -14.01 -23.25 7.00
N ASP A 45 -14.14 -24.26 7.88
CA ASP A 45 -13.92 -24.10 9.33
C ASP A 45 -12.42 -23.90 9.63
N THR A 46 -12.09 -22.75 10.24
CA THR A 46 -10.74 -22.39 10.67
C THR A 46 -10.62 -22.20 12.18
N GLU A 47 -11.62 -22.57 13.00
CA GLU A 47 -11.61 -22.31 14.46
C GLU A 47 -10.41 -22.92 15.18
N LYS A 48 -9.85 -24.01 14.65
CA LYS A 48 -8.76 -24.78 15.26
C LYS A 48 -7.40 -24.58 14.58
N VAL A 49 -7.30 -23.65 13.64
CA VAL A 49 -6.06 -23.42 12.87
C VAL A 49 -5.58 -21.99 13.09
N SER A 50 -4.31 -21.84 13.50
CA SER A 50 -3.70 -20.53 13.65
C SER A 50 -3.38 -19.88 12.28
N PRO A 51 -3.49 -18.55 12.15
CA PRO A 51 -3.10 -17.86 10.92
C PRO A 51 -1.64 -18.11 10.55
N THR A 52 -1.36 -18.28 9.25
CA THR A 52 0.01 -18.45 8.75
C THR A 52 0.52 -17.13 8.16
N ALA A 53 1.48 -16.48 8.84
CA ALA A 53 2.08 -15.21 8.39
C ALA A 53 3.33 -15.40 7.52
N SER A 54 4.13 -16.42 7.80
CA SER A 54 5.32 -16.81 7.05
C SER A 54 5.33 -18.32 6.90
N VAL A 55 5.72 -18.82 5.73
CA VAL A 55 5.89 -20.26 5.49
C VAL A 55 7.21 -20.78 6.05
N LEU A 56 8.17 -19.89 6.32
CA LEU A 56 9.46 -20.24 6.89
C LEU A 56 9.42 -20.05 8.41
N PRO A 57 9.91 -21.04 9.19
CA PRO A 57 9.99 -20.96 10.64
C PRO A 57 11.21 -20.13 11.07
N VAL A 58 11.22 -18.84 10.71
CA VAL A 58 12.27 -17.89 11.10
C VAL A 58 11.93 -17.25 12.43
N ALA A 59 12.93 -17.18 13.32
CA ALA A 59 12.82 -16.50 14.61
C ALA A 59 14.08 -15.70 14.86
N ASN A 60 13.94 -14.52 15.47
CA ASN A 60 15.06 -13.70 15.95
C ASN A 60 16.15 -13.44 14.88
N VAL A 61 15.73 -13.13 13.65
CA VAL A 61 16.66 -12.74 12.58
C VAL A 61 17.20 -11.35 12.87
N MET A 62 18.32 -11.30 13.59
CA MET A 62 18.98 -10.07 14.01
C MET A 62 20.15 -9.73 13.08
N ARG A 63 20.45 -8.43 13.01
CA ARG A 63 21.65 -7.88 12.36
C ARG A 63 22.59 -7.37 13.45
N ASP A 64 23.88 -7.65 13.33
CA ASP A 64 24.91 -7.07 14.19
C ASP A 64 24.86 -5.53 14.17
N ASP A 65 25.06 -4.92 15.33
CA ASP A 65 25.08 -3.46 15.46
C ASP A 65 26.42 -2.86 15.03
N VAL A 66 26.71 -2.99 13.74
CA VAL A 66 27.92 -2.46 13.11
C VAL A 66 27.52 -1.47 12.02
N ALA A 67 28.15 -0.29 12.03
CA ALA A 67 27.96 0.72 11.01
C ALA A 67 28.47 0.22 9.65
N ARG A 68 27.71 0.48 8.59
CA ARG A 68 28.09 0.16 7.21
C ARG A 68 28.14 1.45 6.39
N PRO A 69 29.01 1.54 5.37
CA PRO A 69 29.01 2.67 4.45
C PRO A 69 27.61 2.88 3.86
N GLY A 70 27.10 4.10 3.92
CA GLY A 70 25.87 4.49 3.24
C GLY A 70 26.08 4.65 1.74
N LEU A 71 24.98 4.86 1.02
CA LEU A 71 25.02 5.25 -0.39
C LEU A 71 25.62 6.65 -0.52
N THR A 72 26.33 6.90 -1.61
CA THR A 72 26.78 8.25 -1.98
C THR A 72 25.58 9.13 -2.34
N PRO A 73 25.68 10.47 -2.21
CA PRO A 73 24.59 11.37 -2.60
C PRO A 73 24.12 11.13 -4.04
N ASP A 74 25.05 10.89 -4.98
CA ASP A 74 24.69 10.67 -6.38
C ASP A 74 23.90 9.38 -6.59
N GLU A 75 24.21 8.31 -5.84
CA GLU A 75 23.42 7.06 -5.84
C GLU A 75 22.03 7.26 -5.23
N VAL A 76 21.94 8.03 -4.14
CA VAL A 76 20.65 8.36 -3.49
C VAL A 76 19.74 9.15 -4.45
N PHE A 77 20.31 10.09 -5.20
CA PHE A 77 19.56 10.98 -6.08
C PHE A 77 19.35 10.46 -7.51
N ALA A 78 19.92 9.29 -7.85
CA ALA A 78 19.92 8.76 -9.22
C ALA A 78 18.53 8.62 -9.86
N ASN A 79 17.50 8.31 -9.05
CA ASN A 79 16.12 8.10 -9.52
C ASN A 79 15.17 9.25 -9.17
N VAL A 80 15.68 10.37 -8.67
CA VAL A 80 14.82 11.48 -8.29
C VAL A 80 14.23 12.15 -9.54
N PRO A 81 12.91 12.41 -9.55
CA PRO A 81 12.28 13.12 -10.66
C PRO A 81 13.00 14.44 -10.97
N ARG A 82 13.03 14.85 -12.24
CA ARG A 82 13.63 16.14 -12.64
C ARG A 82 12.98 17.28 -11.85
N GLY A 83 13.82 18.11 -11.21
CA GLY A 83 13.36 19.21 -10.35
C GLY A 83 12.96 18.79 -8.93
N GLY A 84 13.02 17.50 -8.61
CA GLY A 84 12.77 16.93 -7.27
C GLY A 84 13.99 16.93 -6.34
N ARG A 85 15.11 17.54 -6.75
CA ARG A 85 16.31 17.73 -5.93
C ARG A 85 16.56 19.22 -5.72
N ASP A 86 16.86 19.60 -4.49
CA ASP A 86 17.27 20.95 -4.10
C ASP A 86 18.53 20.87 -3.24
N GLY A 87 19.69 21.05 -3.86
CA GLY A 87 20.98 20.79 -3.21
C GLY A 87 21.06 19.35 -2.68
N GLU A 88 21.08 19.20 -1.36
CA GLU A 88 21.16 17.92 -0.64
C GLU A 88 19.78 17.37 -0.21
N PHE A 89 18.69 18.01 -0.62
CA PHE A 89 17.33 17.65 -0.19
C PHE A 89 16.47 17.13 -1.34
N PHE A 90 15.51 16.27 -0.98
CA PHE A 90 14.37 15.97 -1.84
C PHE A 90 13.37 17.13 -1.79
N ARG A 91 13.05 17.68 -2.96
CA ARG A 91 12.02 18.70 -3.09
C ARG A 91 10.66 18.03 -3.27
N VAL A 92 9.75 18.29 -2.34
CA VAL A 92 8.35 17.84 -2.39
C VAL A 92 7.42 19.02 -2.15
N GLN A 93 6.14 18.85 -2.46
CA GLN A 93 5.13 19.81 -2.02
C GLN A 93 5.08 19.80 -0.49
N GLN A 94 5.03 20.99 0.12
CA GLN A 94 4.92 21.11 1.55
C GLN A 94 3.65 20.37 2.03
N ALA A 95 3.78 19.59 3.10
CA ALA A 95 2.63 19.01 3.77
C ALA A 95 1.83 20.15 4.44
N LEU A 96 0.74 20.57 3.80
CA LEU A 96 -0.28 21.42 4.38
C LEU A 96 -1.36 20.50 4.97
N GLU A 97 -2.01 20.90 6.07
CA GLU A 97 -3.16 20.17 6.63
C GLU A 97 -4.26 19.96 5.57
N GLU A 98 -5.01 18.86 5.74
CA GLU A 98 -5.79 18.15 4.71
C GLU A 98 -6.51 19.05 3.70
N ARG A 99 -6.26 18.78 2.41
CA ARG A 99 -7.15 19.24 1.34
C ARG A 99 -8.49 18.51 1.50
N PRO A 100 -9.63 19.23 1.59
CA PRO A 100 -10.94 18.60 1.69
C PRO A 100 -11.26 17.73 0.46
#